data_AF-L0EKI6-F1
#
_entry.id   AF-L0EKI6-F1
#
_cell.length_a   1.000
_cell.length_b   1.000
_cell.length_c   1.000
_cell.angle_alpha   90.00
_cell.angle_beta   90.00
_cell.angle_gamma   90.00
#
_symmetry.space_group_name_H-M   'P 1'
#
loop_
_entity.id
_entity.type
_entity.pdbx_description
1 polymer ?
#
loop_
_entity_poly.entity_id
_entity_poly.type
_entity_poly.pdbx_seq_one_letter_code
_entity_poly.pdbx_strand_id
1 'polypeptide(L)'
;MKNRAQVIANLKSARSLKDGSSYNYVLTHLYDTSPRPVYVKAPYPADIMNALIAFIQYESADIDPSYGLDQEEVAEVLVLLYECEVSSAPLSRATEIDLYINWEEWVNSDIQSISLFQRQQLSEILKRYIEKVGI
;
A
#
# COMPACT_ATOMS: atom_id res chain seq x y z
N MET A 1 4.13 4.59 15.95
CA MET A 1 2.99 4.07 15.16
C MET A 1 1.80 3.93 16.10
N LYS A 2 0.61 4.41 15.70
CA LYS A 2 -0.60 4.23 16.52
C LYS A 2 -0.95 2.74 16.60
N ASN A 3 -1.70 2.34 17.62
CA ASN A 3 -2.23 0.98 17.71
C ASN A 3 -3.10 0.67 16.45
N ARG A 4 -2.83 -0.43 15.75
CA ARG A 4 -3.56 -0.88 14.55
C ARG A 4 -5.08 -0.81 14.71
N ALA A 5 -5.61 -1.27 15.85
CA ALA A 5 -7.05 -1.24 16.13
C ALA A 5 -7.60 0.19 16.19
N GLN A 6 -6.81 1.15 16.71
CA GLN A 6 -7.18 2.55 16.71
C GLN A 6 -7.15 3.15 15.30
N VAL A 7 -6.19 2.76 14.47
CA VAL A 7 -6.13 3.21 13.06
C VAL A 7 -7.37 2.71 12.31
N ILE A 8 -7.72 1.43 12.46
CA ILE A 8 -8.93 0.85 11.86
C ILE A 8 -10.20 1.57 12.34
N ALA A 9 -10.35 1.79 13.64
CA ALA A 9 -11.50 2.51 14.20
C ALA A 9 -11.60 3.95 13.66
N ASN A 10 -10.47 4.64 13.51
CA ASN A 10 -10.43 5.97 12.92
C ASN A 10 -10.80 5.93 11.43
N LEU A 11 -10.30 4.96 10.67
CA LEU A 11 -10.61 4.80 9.25
C LEU A 11 -12.10 4.48 9.02
N LYS A 12 -12.70 3.63 9.86
CA LYS A 12 -14.13 3.31 9.78
C LYS A 12 -15.05 4.50 10.05
N SER A 13 -14.58 5.49 10.81
CA SER A 13 -15.34 6.71 11.13
C SER A 13 -14.94 7.92 10.30
N ALA A 14 -13.88 7.82 9.51
CA ALA A 14 -13.36 8.91 8.70
C ALA A 14 -14.32 9.25 7.54
N ARG A 15 -14.36 10.53 7.17
CA ARG A 15 -15.01 11.00 5.93
C ARG A 15 -14.02 11.20 4.78
N SER A 16 -12.75 11.31 5.11
CA SER A 16 -11.65 11.54 4.17
C SER A 16 -10.41 10.82 4.68
N LEU A 17 -9.63 10.28 3.74
CA LEU A 17 -8.32 9.69 3.99
C LEU A 17 -7.20 10.75 3.97
N LYS A 18 -7.47 11.92 3.40
CA LYS A 18 -6.50 12.99 3.15
C LYS A 18 -6.69 14.12 4.14
N ASP A 19 -5.60 14.75 4.55
CA ASP A 19 -5.59 15.94 5.40
C ASP A 19 -5.12 17.22 4.69
N GLY A 20 -4.91 17.16 3.38
CA GLY A 20 -4.46 18.28 2.54
C GLY A 20 -2.94 18.46 2.49
N SER A 21 -2.17 17.65 3.21
CA SER A 21 -0.72 17.61 3.13
C SER A 21 -0.24 16.62 2.07
N SER A 22 1.04 16.71 1.73
CA SER A 22 1.72 15.73 0.88
C SER A 22 2.93 15.16 1.61
N TYR A 23 3.08 13.85 1.52
CA TYR A 23 4.07 13.06 2.24
C TYR A 23 4.92 12.27 1.26
N ASN A 24 6.19 12.10 1.62
CA ASN A 24 7.15 11.33 0.83
C ASN A 24 7.38 9.98 1.50
N TYR A 25 7.40 8.93 0.69
CA TYR A 25 7.63 7.55 1.08
C TYR A 25 8.71 6.92 0.22
N VAL A 26 9.37 5.91 0.78
CA VAL A 26 10.20 4.97 0.04
C VAL A 26 9.70 3.57 0.35
N LEU A 27 9.27 2.86 -0.69
CA LEU A 27 8.85 1.47 -0.58
C LEU A 27 10.08 0.58 -0.73
N THR A 28 10.25 -0.34 0.22
CA THR A 28 11.33 -1.33 0.26
C THR A 28 10.75 -2.71 0.52
N HIS A 29 11.58 -3.75 0.44
CA HIS A 29 11.17 -5.10 0.76
C HIS A 29 12.34 -5.86 1.38
N LEU A 30 12.13 -6.41 2.59
CA LEU A 30 13.18 -7.00 3.41
C LEU A 30 13.99 -8.10 2.70
N TYR A 31 13.34 -8.87 1.83
CA TYR A 31 13.95 -9.99 1.12
C TYR A 31 14.54 -9.65 -0.24
N ASP A 32 14.64 -8.37 -0.60
CA ASP A 32 15.34 -7.99 -1.82
C ASP A 32 16.81 -8.38 -1.76
N THR A 33 17.27 -9.12 -2.77
CA THR A 33 18.69 -9.50 -2.90
C THR A 33 19.58 -8.30 -3.26
N SER A 34 18.99 -7.21 -3.75
CA SER A 34 19.65 -5.93 -4.00
C SER A 34 18.66 -4.79 -3.78
N PRO A 35 19.05 -3.68 -3.12
CA PRO A 35 18.13 -2.58 -2.84
C PRO A 35 17.53 -1.99 -4.12
N ARG A 36 16.19 -1.99 -4.19
CA ARG A 36 15.40 -1.40 -5.29
C ARG A 36 14.31 -0.46 -4.74
N PRO A 37 14.70 0.67 -4.12
CA PRO A 37 13.75 1.57 -3.49
C PRO A 37 12.84 2.23 -4.54
N VAL A 38 11.53 2.24 -4.27
CA VAL A 38 10.54 2.98 -5.08
C VAL A 38 10.04 4.18 -4.29
N TYR A 39 10.32 5.38 -4.80
CA TYR A 39 9.93 6.61 -4.12
C TYR A 39 8.53 7.05 -4.53
N VAL A 40 7.67 7.26 -3.53
CA VAL A 40 6.26 7.60 -3.74
C VAL A 40 5.92 8.87 -2.97
N LYS A 41 5.24 9.81 -3.64
CA LYS A 41 4.61 10.96 -3.02
C LYS A 41 3.12 10.71 -2.91
N ALA A 42 2.54 10.93 -1.74
CA ALA A 42 1.14 10.58 -1.48
C ALA A 42 0.42 11.65 -0.63
N PRO A 43 -0.92 11.80 -0.76
CA PRO A 43 -1.72 12.71 0.04
C PRO A 43 -2.21 12.09 1.36
N TYR A 44 -1.52 11.04 1.86
CA TYR A 44 -1.92 10.26 3.02
C TYR A 44 -0.85 10.33 4.11
N PRO A 45 -1.21 10.55 5.38
CA PRO A 45 -0.31 10.36 6.51
C PRO A 45 0.18 8.90 6.63
N ALA A 46 1.31 8.69 7.32
CA ALA A 46 1.98 7.38 7.37
C ALA A 46 1.09 6.24 7.90
N ASP A 47 0.28 6.48 8.94
CA ASP A 47 -0.63 5.44 9.47
C ASP A 47 -1.67 5.00 8.41
N ILE A 48 -2.12 5.92 7.55
CA ILE A 48 -3.08 5.64 6.47
C ILE A 48 -2.39 4.98 5.29
N MET A 49 -1.18 5.42 4.94
CA MET A 49 -0.40 4.83 3.85
C MET A 49 -0.06 3.36 4.13
N ASN A 50 0.42 3.03 5.35
CA ASN A 50 0.70 1.65 5.76
C ASN A 50 -0.56 0.77 5.67
N ALA A 51 -1.68 1.28 6.21
CA ALA A 51 -2.97 0.59 6.17
C ALA A 51 -3.49 0.38 4.75
N LEU A 52 -3.30 1.36 3.86
CA LEU A 52 -3.70 1.29 2.45
C LEU A 52 -2.87 0.26 1.69
N ILE A 53 -1.55 0.24 1.88
CA ILE A 53 -0.67 -0.76 1.27
C ILE A 53 -1.04 -2.16 1.75
N ALA A 54 -1.28 -2.33 3.06
CA ALA A 54 -1.74 -3.61 3.60
C ALA A 54 -3.06 -4.05 2.97
N PHE A 55 -4.03 -3.14 2.83
CA PHE A 55 -5.30 -3.42 2.14
C PHE A 55 -5.07 -3.91 0.70
N ILE A 56 -4.20 -3.27 -0.07
CA ILE A 56 -3.86 -3.70 -1.44
C ILE A 56 -3.25 -5.11 -1.44
N GLN A 57 -2.33 -5.40 -0.51
CA GLN A 57 -1.73 -6.73 -0.38
C GLN A 57 -2.76 -7.80 0.00
N TYR A 58 -3.72 -7.49 0.88
CA TYR A 58 -4.83 -8.38 1.22
C TYR A 58 -5.71 -8.71 0.02
N GLU A 59 -6.11 -7.69 -0.74
CA GLU A 59 -6.94 -7.88 -1.94
C GLU A 59 -6.20 -8.71 -2.99
N SER A 60 -4.87 -8.60 -3.07
CA SER A 60 -4.05 -9.47 -3.93
C SER A 60 -4.04 -10.91 -3.43
N ALA A 61 -3.83 -11.12 -2.13
CA ALA A 61 -3.80 -12.44 -1.52
C ALA A 61 -5.16 -13.16 -1.55
N ASP A 62 -6.28 -12.43 -1.58
CA ASP A 62 -7.62 -13.00 -1.78
C ASP A 62 -7.82 -13.55 -3.19
N ILE A 63 -7.12 -12.98 -4.19
CA ILE A 63 -7.13 -13.47 -5.58
C ILE A 63 -6.19 -14.65 -5.74
N ASP A 64 -4.94 -14.52 -5.28
CA ASP A 64 -3.94 -15.59 -5.26
C ASP A 64 -3.07 -15.50 -4.00
N PRO A 65 -3.25 -16.40 -3.02
CA PRO A 65 -2.49 -16.38 -1.76
C PRO A 65 -0.98 -16.61 -1.91
N SER A 66 -0.53 -17.13 -3.06
CA SER A 66 0.90 -17.36 -3.34
C SER A 66 1.58 -16.17 -3.99
N TYR A 67 0.80 -15.18 -4.45
CA TYR A 67 1.30 -14.00 -5.12
C TYR A 67 1.63 -12.88 -4.14
N GLY A 68 2.90 -12.48 -4.07
CA GLY A 68 3.35 -11.31 -3.33
C GLY A 68 3.60 -10.14 -4.29
N LEU A 69 2.84 -9.04 -4.13
CA LEU A 69 3.10 -7.80 -4.86
C LEU A 69 4.45 -7.21 -4.46
N ASP A 70 5.20 -6.75 -5.45
CA ASP A 70 6.45 -6.04 -5.22
C ASP A 70 6.28 -4.51 -5.11
N GLN A 71 7.37 -3.79 -4.85
CA GLN A 71 7.32 -2.33 -4.66
C GLN A 71 6.88 -1.55 -5.90
N GLU A 72 7.22 -2.03 -7.10
CA GLU A 72 6.84 -1.36 -8.35
C GLU A 72 5.35 -1.55 -8.61
N GLU A 73 4.85 -2.77 -8.39
CA GLU A 73 3.44 -3.12 -8.55
C GLU A 73 2.55 -2.39 -7.55
N VAL A 74 2.95 -2.37 -6.27
CA VAL A 74 2.24 -1.60 -5.24
C VAL A 74 2.22 -0.11 -5.60
N ALA A 75 3.34 0.45 -6.07
CA ALA A 75 3.42 1.84 -6.47
C ALA A 75 2.53 2.16 -7.67
N GLU A 76 2.44 1.27 -8.67
CA GLU A 76 1.55 1.45 -9.82
C GLU A 76 0.08 1.45 -9.40
N VAL A 77 -0.33 0.53 -8.52
CA VAL A 77 -1.69 0.52 -7.95
C VAL A 77 -1.99 1.83 -7.21
N LEU A 78 -1.03 2.32 -6.41
CA LEU A 78 -1.15 3.58 -5.67
C LEU A 78 -1.34 4.78 -6.63
N VAL A 79 -0.58 4.83 -7.72
CA VAL A 79 -0.70 5.89 -8.74
C VAL A 79 -2.06 5.80 -9.45
N LEU A 80 -2.47 4.61 -9.90
CA LEU A 80 -3.67 4.44 -10.71
C LEU A 80 -4.96 4.74 -9.93
N LEU A 81 -5.01 4.41 -8.64
CA LEU A 81 -6.26 4.38 -7.87
C LEU A 81 -6.33 5.33 -6.68
N TYR A 82 -5.19 5.83 -6.21
CA TYR A 82 -5.08 6.53 -4.94
C TYR A 82 -4.37 7.88 -5.02
N GLU A 83 -4.22 8.45 -6.23
CA GLU A 83 -3.66 9.81 -6.43
C GLU A 83 -2.24 9.96 -5.83
N CYS A 84 -1.47 8.88 -5.87
CA CYS A 84 -0.04 8.92 -5.56
C CYS A 84 0.77 9.22 -6.82
N GLU A 85 2.02 9.62 -6.64
CA GLU A 85 2.98 9.88 -7.71
C GLU A 85 4.27 9.11 -7.44
N VAL A 86 4.84 8.45 -8.44
CA VAL A 86 6.18 7.85 -8.35
C VAL A 86 7.22 8.90 -8.73
N SER A 87 8.30 8.97 -7.96
CA SER A 87 9.45 9.82 -8.24
C SER A 87 10.61 9.01 -8.80
N SER A 88 11.17 9.45 -9.91
CA SER A 88 12.39 8.87 -10.50
C SER A 88 13.66 9.23 -9.74
N ALA A 89 13.57 10.13 -8.75
CA ALA A 89 14.67 10.57 -7.91
C ALA A 89 14.34 10.39 -6.41
N PRO A 90 15.34 10.21 -5.54
CA PRO A 90 15.13 10.15 -4.11
C PRO A 90 14.40 11.38 -3.57
N LEU A 91 13.41 11.15 -2.72
CA LEU A 91 12.63 12.20 -2.07
C LEU A 91 13.22 12.56 -0.70
N SER A 92 13.28 13.85 -0.39
CA SER A 92 13.75 14.30 0.92
C SER A 92 12.76 13.90 2.02
N ARG A 93 13.28 13.49 3.18
CA ARG A 93 12.49 13.06 4.35
C ARG A 93 11.46 11.97 4.03
N ALA A 94 11.80 11.08 3.09
CA ALA A 94 10.95 9.94 2.77
C ALA A 94 10.83 9.02 4.00
N THR A 95 9.60 8.66 4.35
CA THR A 95 9.33 7.63 5.37
C THR A 95 9.42 6.26 4.72
N GLU A 96 10.22 5.37 5.29
CA GLU A 96 10.34 4.00 4.79
C GLU A 96 9.10 3.17 5.12
N ILE A 97 8.61 2.42 4.13
CA ILE A 97 7.61 1.37 4.29
C ILE A 97 8.19 0.11 3.66
N ASP A 98 8.62 -0.82 4.49
CA ASP A 98 8.99 -2.16 4.06
C ASP A 98 7.73 -3.00 3.87
N LEU A 99 7.49 -3.47 2.65
CA LEU A 99 6.27 -4.19 2.29
C LEU A 99 6.08 -5.51 3.05
N TYR A 100 7.17 -6.21 3.37
CA TYR A 100 7.11 -7.46 4.12
C TYR A 100 6.81 -7.19 5.59
N ILE A 101 7.52 -6.25 6.20
CA ILE A 101 7.28 -5.87 7.60
C ILE A 101 5.87 -5.30 7.76
N ASN A 102 5.41 -4.47 6.81
CA ASN A 102 4.05 -3.95 6.81
C ASN A 102 3.03 -5.08 6.66
N TRP A 103 3.25 -6.05 5.78
CA TRP A 103 2.39 -7.23 5.70
C TRP A 103 2.31 -7.97 7.05
N GLU A 104 3.44 -8.33 7.65
CA GLU A 104 3.48 -9.04 8.94
C GLU A 104 2.78 -8.25 10.05
N GLU A 105 2.91 -6.92 10.02
CA GLU A 105 2.23 -6.05 10.96
C GLU A 105 0.71 -6.02 10.72
N TRP A 106 0.22 -6.08 9.49
CA TRP A 106 -1.21 -5.90 9.22
C TRP A 106 -1.97 -7.21 8.97
N VAL A 107 -1.28 -8.31 8.66
CA VAL A 107 -1.26 -9.53 9.48
C VAL A 107 -2.48 -9.80 10.40
N ASN A 108 -3.56 -10.43 9.93
CA ASN A 108 -4.78 -10.73 10.71
C ASN A 108 -5.49 -9.49 11.29
N SER A 109 -5.39 -8.35 10.61
CA SER A 109 -6.18 -7.17 10.92
C SER A 109 -7.50 -7.17 10.14
N ASP A 110 -8.48 -6.40 10.61
CA ASP A 110 -9.77 -6.22 9.93
C ASP A 110 -9.68 -5.11 8.85
N ILE A 111 -8.53 -4.96 8.18
CA ILE A 111 -8.28 -3.85 7.26
C ILE A 111 -9.09 -3.94 5.96
N GLN A 112 -9.40 -5.16 5.52
CA GLN A 112 -10.30 -5.43 4.39
C GLN A 112 -11.71 -4.84 4.56
N SER A 113 -12.14 -4.55 5.80
CA SER A 113 -13.44 -3.93 6.08
C SER A 113 -13.48 -2.41 5.85
N ILE A 114 -12.37 -1.77 5.49
CA ILE A 114 -12.30 -0.32 5.29
C ILE A 114 -12.83 0.07 3.91
N SER A 115 -14.10 0.45 3.85
CA SER A 115 -14.79 0.85 2.61
C SER A 115 -14.15 2.06 1.90
N LEU A 116 -13.48 2.95 2.64
CA LEU A 116 -12.80 4.11 2.04
C LEU A 116 -11.64 3.72 1.12
N PHE A 117 -11.04 2.54 1.33
CA PHE A 117 -9.99 2.03 0.47
C PHE A 117 -10.53 1.32 -0.77
N GLN A 118 -11.78 0.86 -0.76
CA GLN A 118 -12.34 0.13 -1.90
C GLN A 118 -12.37 0.99 -3.17
N ARG A 119 -11.95 0.39 -4.28
CA ARG A 119 -11.99 0.96 -5.63
C ARG A 119 -12.49 -0.11 -6.58
N GLN A 120 -13.46 0.24 -7.43
CA GLN A 120 -14.10 -0.72 -8.34
C GLN A 120 -13.09 -1.44 -9.25
N GLN A 121 -12.04 -0.76 -9.67
CA GLN A 121 -11.03 -1.28 -10.61
C GLN A 121 -9.89 -2.06 -9.95
N LEU A 122 -9.82 -2.11 -8.61
CA LEU A 122 -8.68 -2.70 -7.90
C LEU A 122 -8.48 -4.18 -8.25
N SER A 123 -9.54 -4.99 -8.15
CA SER A 123 -9.47 -6.43 -8.45
C SER A 123 -9.02 -6.70 -9.89
N GLU A 124 -9.48 -5.89 -10.86
CA GLU A 124 -9.08 -6.04 -12.27
C GLU A 124 -7.61 -5.71 -12.50
N ILE A 125 -7.09 -4.68 -11.82
CA ILE A 125 -5.68 -4.31 -11.91
C ILE A 125 -4.81 -5.41 -11.28
N LEU A 126 -5.17 -5.89 -10.09
CA LEU A 126 -4.41 -6.94 -9.39
C LEU A 126 -4.34 -8.25 -10.17
N LYS A 127 -5.46 -8.68 -10.79
CA LYS A 127 -5.48 -9.87 -11.65
C LYS A 127 -4.49 -9.79 -12.81
N ARG A 128 -4.25 -8.60 -13.37
CA ARG A 128 -3.29 -8.43 -14.48
C ARG A 128 -1.85 -8.71 -14.07
N TYR A 129 -1.47 -8.43 -12.82
CA TYR A 129 -0.12 -8.77 -12.33
C TYR A 129 0.01 -10.27 -12.10
N ILE A 130 -0.96 -10.84 -11.40
CA ILE A 130 -1.02 -12.26 -11.07
C ILE A 130 -0.97 -13.13 -12.34
N GLU A 131 -1.78 -12.80 -13.36
CA GLU A 131 -1.84 -13.56 -14.61
C GLU A 131 -0.60 -13.37 -15.49
N LYS A 132 0.12 -12.24 -15.40
CA LYS A 132 1.36 -12.01 -16.15
C LYS A 132 2.52 -12.90 -15.71
N VAL A 133 2.52 -13.37 -14.45
CA VAL A 133 3.55 -14.24 -13.90
C VAL A 133 3.25 -15.73 -14.16
N GLY A 134 2.03 -16.06 -14.60
CA GLY A 134 1.58 -17.43 -14.87
C GLY A 134 1.98 -18.04 -16.22
N ILE A 135 3.05 -17.57 -16.88
CA ILE A 135 3.56 -18.08 -18.18
C ILE A 135 4.98 -18.61 -18.05
#